data_AF-A0A2A5MAA4-F1
#
_entry.id   AF-A0A2A5MAA4-F1
#
_cell.length_a   1.000
_cell.length_b   1.000
_cell.length_c   1.000
_cell.angle_alpha   90.00
_cell.angle_beta   90.00
_cell.angle_gamma   90.00
#
_symmetry.space_group_name_H-M   'P 1'
#
loop_
_entity.id
_entity.type
_entity.pdbx_description
1 polymer ?
#
loop_
_entity_poly.entity_id
_entity_poly.type
_entity_poly.pdbx_seq_one_letter_code
_entity_poly.pdbx_strand_id
1 'polypeptide(L)'
;MKANGFKHRVKIYKKEQSKNEFLESDFTQDLLFKEVYASCKNLSADVKELNSGLSLVATHEFELRFLELDFSYFLVFRDEKYEIVSLEDESQNKKFLKIKARKFQ
;
A
#
# COMPACT_ATOMS: atom_id res chain seq x y z
N MET A 1 25.55 1.05 -5.03
CA MET A 1 24.58 1.07 -3.90
C MET A 1 23.44 2.03 -4.25
N LYS A 2 22.18 1.57 -4.36
CA LYS A 2 20.98 2.43 -4.55
C LYS A 2 20.58 3.10 -3.22
N ALA A 3 21.48 3.82 -2.55
CA ALA A 3 21.19 4.43 -1.24
C ALA A 3 20.38 5.74 -1.33
N ASN A 4 20.30 6.36 -2.51
CA ASN A 4 19.72 7.72 -2.70
C ASN A 4 18.26 7.75 -3.20
N GLY A 5 17.54 6.63 -3.15
CA GLY A 5 16.20 6.50 -3.77
C GLY A 5 15.01 6.88 -2.89
N PHE A 6 15.10 6.71 -1.56
CA PHE A 6 13.96 6.86 -0.65
C PHE A 6 13.72 8.33 -0.27
N LYS A 7 13.00 9.06 -1.12
CA LYS A 7 12.75 10.51 -0.95
C LYS A 7 11.38 10.83 -0.36
N HIS A 8 10.49 9.85 -0.25
CA HIS A 8 9.09 10.06 0.10
C HIS A 8 8.78 9.45 1.46
N ARG A 9 8.03 10.16 2.31
CA ARG A 9 7.48 9.59 3.54
C ARG A 9 6.13 8.95 3.22
N VAL A 10 5.98 7.69 3.62
CA VAL A 10 4.77 6.91 3.45
C VAL A 10 4.37 6.38 4.82
N LYS A 11 3.10 6.54 5.17
CA LYS A 11 2.54 5.96 6.39
C LYS A 11 1.85 4.65 6.03
N ILE A 12 2.04 3.64 6.85
CA ILE A 12 1.45 2.32 6.68
C ILE A 12 0.45 2.12 7.79
N TYR A 13 -0.77 1.74 7.43
CA TYR A 13 -1.87 1.51 8.35
C TYR A 13 -2.38 0.08 8.19
N LYS A 14 -2.94 -0.47 9.26
CA LYS A 14 -3.64 -1.75 9.28
C LYS A 14 -5.12 -1.51 9.57
N LYS A 15 -6.00 -2.19 8.85
CA LYS A 15 -7.43 -2.22 9.20
C LYS A 15 -7.63 -3.30 10.25
N GLU A 16 -8.07 -2.92 11.44
CA GLU A 16 -8.49 -3.87 12.47
C GLU A 16 -10.00 -3.78 12.66
N GLN A 17 -10.67 -4.93 12.69
CA GLN A 17 -12.07 -5.03 13.09
C GLN A 17 -12.11 -5.31 14.59
N SER A 18 -12.67 -4.36 15.33
CA SER A 18 -12.95 -4.59 16.74
C SER A 18 -14.27 -5.34 16.88
N LYS A 19 -14.28 -6.28 17.82
CA LYS A 19 -15.49 -7.00 18.23
C LYS A 19 -16.07 -6.34 19.48
N ASN A 20 -17.40 -6.20 19.54
CA ASN A 20 -18.07 -5.75 20.75
C ASN A 20 -18.17 -6.88 21.79
N GLU A 21 -18.82 -6.59 22.91
CA GLU A 21 -19.08 -7.52 24.00
C GLU A 21 -19.88 -8.77 23.58
N PHE A 22 -20.57 -8.73 22.44
CA PHE A 22 -21.32 -9.83 21.83
C PHE A 22 -20.52 -10.60 20.76
N LEU A 23 -19.23 -10.29 20.62
CA LEU A 23 -18.32 -10.82 19.59
C LEU A 23 -18.70 -10.45 18.15
N GLU A 24 -19.61 -9.48 17.97
CA GLU A 24 -20.01 -8.96 16.67
C GLU A 24 -19.05 -7.86 16.20
N SER A 25 -18.87 -7.73 14.89
CA SER A 25 -18.03 -6.68 14.31
C SER A 25 -18.68 -5.31 14.54
N ASP A 26 -18.05 -4.49 15.38
CA ASP A 26 -18.64 -3.22 15.86
C ASP A 26 -18.19 -2.03 15.00
N PHE A 27 -16.88 -1.90 14.80
CA PHE A 27 -16.30 -0.87 13.95
C PHE A 27 -14.95 -1.28 13.37
N THR A 28 -14.60 -0.67 12.23
CA THR A 28 -13.27 -0.78 11.62
C THR A 28 -12.42 0.39 12.05
N GLN A 29 -11.23 0.11 12.60
CA GLN A 29 -10.28 1.13 12.99
C GLN A 29 -9.03 1.07 12.09
N ASP A 30 -8.63 2.24 11.59
CA ASP A 30 -7.38 2.42 10.86
C ASP A 30 -6.25 2.69 11.88
N LEU A 31 -5.39 1.71 12.13
CA LEU A 31 -4.28 1.85 13.08
C LEU A 31 -2.97 2.13 12.34
N LEU A 32 -2.27 3.19 12.72
CA LEU A 32 -0.94 3.51 12.18
C LEU A 32 0.04 2.43 12.62
N PHE A 33 0.54 1.65 11.67
CA PHE A 33 1.55 0.64 11.91
C PHE A 33 2.94 1.27 11.94
N LYS A 34 3.31 2.04 10.91
CA LYS A 34 4.65 2.62 10.80
C LYS A 34 4.71 3.77 9.79
N GLU A 35 5.59 4.73 10.02
CA GLU A 35 6.02 5.69 8.99
C GLU A 35 7.40 5.29 8.45
N VAL A 36 7.53 5.24 7.12
CA VAL A 36 8.75 4.78 6.43
C VAL A 36 9.13 5.70 5.28
N TYR A 37 10.40 5.67 4.91
CA TYR A 37 10.86 6.29 3.66
C TYR A 37 10.77 5.28 2.52
N ALA A 38 10.14 5.71 1.42
CA ALA A 38 9.96 4.94 0.20
C ALA A 38 10.38 5.75 -1.04
N SER A 39 10.64 5.05 -2.13
CA SER A 39 10.68 5.63 -3.47
C SER A 39 9.35 5.31 -4.14
N CYS A 40 8.76 6.27 -4.86
CA CYS A 40 7.48 6.11 -5.52
C CYS A 40 7.68 6.28 -7.02
N LYS A 41 7.21 5.30 -7.79
CA LYS A 41 7.14 5.37 -9.25
C LYS A 41 5.69 5.18 -9.65
N ASN A 42 5.18 6.11 -10.45
CA ASN A 42 3.86 5.94 -11.04
C ASN A 42 3.99 4.87 -12.12
N LEU A 43 3.29 3.74 -11.96
CA LEU A 43 3.05 2.86 -13.10
C LEU A 43 1.86 3.42 -13.87
N SER A 44 1.98 3.41 -15.19
CA SER A 44 0.95 3.86 -16.12
C SER A 44 -0.41 3.26 -15.78
N ALA A 45 -1.47 4.05 -15.94
CA ALA A 45 -2.83 3.61 -15.73
C ALA A 45 -3.14 2.43 -16.65
N ASP A 46 -3.45 1.28 -16.05
CA ASP A 46 -3.92 0.12 -16.78
C ASP A 46 -5.38 0.41 -17.15
N VAL A 47 -5.65 0.61 -18.45
CA VAL A 47 -7.03 0.82 -18.94
C VAL A 47 -7.71 -0.54 -18.92
N LYS A 48 -8.37 -0.86 -17.80
CA LYS A 48 -9.27 -2.00 -17.76
C LYS A 48 -10.63 -1.57 -18.31
N GLU A 49 -10.97 -2.08 -19.49
CA GLU A 49 -12.34 -2.06 -20.00
C GLU A 49 -13.22 -2.90 -19.07
N LEU A 50 -13.90 -2.24 -18.13
CA LEU A 50 -15.03 -2.81 -17.41
C LEU A 50 -16.30 -2.39 -18.16
N ASN A 51 -17.20 -3.35 -18.34
CA ASN A 51 -18.42 -3.37 -19.19
C ASN A 51 -19.42 -2.19 -19.11
N SER A 52 -19.08 -1.01 -18.58
CA SER A 52 -19.92 0.21 -18.64
C SER A 52 -19.14 1.53 -18.49
N GLY A 53 -17.82 1.57 -18.72
CA GLY A 53 -17.06 2.83 -18.75
C GLY A 53 -15.56 2.65 -18.54
N LEU A 54 -14.76 3.53 -19.17
CA LEU A 54 -13.31 3.58 -19.00
C LEU A 54 -12.98 4.01 -17.56
N SER A 55 -12.51 3.09 -16.72
CA SER A 55 -11.98 3.42 -15.39
C SER A 55 -10.46 3.36 -15.44
N LEU A 56 -9.81 4.52 -15.32
CA LEU A 56 -8.36 4.63 -15.20
C LEU A 56 -7.94 4.23 -13.79
N VAL A 57 -7.54 2.97 -13.58
CA VAL A 57 -7.00 2.53 -12.28
C VAL A 57 -5.52 2.86 -12.24
N ALA A 58 -5.18 4.01 -11.65
CA ALA A 58 -3.80 4.43 -11.45
C ALA A 58 -3.11 3.54 -10.41
N THR A 59 -2.11 2.77 -10.84
CA THR A 59 -1.31 1.90 -9.97
C THR A 59 0.04 2.56 -9.67
N HIS A 60 0.43 2.60 -8.41
CA HIS A 60 1.69 3.18 -7.97
C HIS A 60 2.59 2.09 -7.41
N GLU A 61 3.87 2.11 -7.77
CA GLU A 61 4.89 1.24 -7.17
C GLU A 61 5.65 2.02 -6.11
N PHE A 62 5.67 1.45 -4.91
CA PHE A 62 6.46 1.91 -3.79
C PHE A 62 7.58 0.90 -3.54
N GLU A 63 8.81 1.37 -3.52
CA GLU A 63 9.97 0.58 -3.07
C GLU A 63 10.40 1.11 -1.70
N LEU A 64 10.52 0.23 -0.72
CA LEU A 64 10.94 0.56 0.65
C LEU A 64 11.87 -0.51 1.22
N ARG A 65 12.53 -0.22 2.35
CA ARG A 65 13.32 -1.25 3.07
C ARG A 65 12.41 -2.36 3.52
N PHE A 66 12.84 -3.62 3.37
CA PHE A 66 12.01 -4.79 3.66
C PHE A 66 11.26 -4.67 4.99
N LEU A 67 9.97 -4.97 4.92
CA LEU A 67 9.04 -4.94 6.03
C LEU A 67 8.04 -6.07 5.81
N GLU A 68 7.74 -6.84 6.84
CA GLU A 68 6.75 -7.91 6.72
C GLU A 68 5.35 -7.28 6.68
N LEU A 69 4.72 -7.33 5.50
CA LEU A 69 3.41 -6.77 5.22
C LEU A 69 2.56 -7.83 4.50
N ASP A 70 1.25 -7.69 4.63
CA ASP A 70 0.25 -8.46 3.89
C ASP A 70 -0.86 -7.53 3.35
N PHE A 71 -1.89 -8.10 2.72
CA PHE A 71 -2.96 -7.34 2.06
C PHE A 71 -3.96 -6.66 3.03
N SER A 72 -3.87 -6.92 4.34
CA SER A 72 -4.64 -6.21 5.37
C SER A 72 -4.15 -4.78 5.63
N TYR A 73 -2.95 -4.45 5.14
CA TYR A 73 -2.36 -3.12 5.26
C TYR A 73 -2.71 -2.23 4.06
N PHE A 74 -2.69 -0.93 4.30
CA PHE A 74 -2.79 0.10 3.27
C PHE A 74 -1.78 1.23 3.53
N LEU A 75 -1.44 1.93 2.46
CA LEU A 75 -0.47 3.02 2.48
C LEU A 75 -1.20 4.36 2.44
N VAL A 76 -0.63 5.37 3.11
CA VAL A 76 -1.03 6.77 2.99
C VAL A 76 0.17 7.56 2.50
N PHE A 77 0.03 8.19 1.34
CA PHE A 77 1.06 8.99 0.71
C PHE A 77 0.44 10.26 0.15
N ARG A 78 0.97 11.43 0.54
CA ARG A 78 0.41 12.75 0.16
C ARG A 78 -1.09 12.89 0.44
N ASP A 79 -1.49 12.44 1.63
CA ASP A 79 -2.89 12.42 2.11
C ASP A 79 -3.85 11.54 1.30
N GLU A 80 -3.33 10.74 0.35
CA GLU A 80 -4.10 9.77 -0.42
C GLU A 80 -3.90 8.36 0.13
N LYS A 81 -4.99 7.59 0.22
CA LYS A 81 -4.97 6.19 0.64
C LYS A 81 -4.74 5.29 -0.57
N TYR A 82 -3.87 4.29 -0.41
CA TYR A 82 -3.59 3.27 -1.42
C TYR A 82 -3.70 1.88 -0.81
N GLU A 83 -4.45 0.98 -1.43
CA GLU A 83 -4.49 -0.42 -1.05
C GLU A 83 -3.41 -1.22 -1.77
N ILE A 84 -2.84 -2.19 -1.06
CA ILE A 84 -1.81 -3.06 -1.59
C ILE A 84 -2.44 -4.08 -2.53
N VAL A 85 -1.95 -4.14 -3.76
CA VAL A 85 -2.38 -5.08 -4.80
C VAL A 85 -1.34 -6.18 -5.01
N SER A 86 -0.07 -5.87 -4.80
CA SER A 86 1.02 -6.85 -4.93
C SER A 86 2.20 -6.49 -4.03
N LEU A 87 2.88 -7.51 -3.54
CA LEU A 87 4.08 -7.44 -2.71
C LEU A 87 5.16 -8.31 -3.36
N GLU A 88 6.31 -7.73 -3.65
CA GLU A 88 7.43 -8.39 -4.30
C GLU A 88 8.73 -8.09 -3.55
N ASP A 89 9.42 -9.14 -3.09
CA ASP A 89 10.73 -9.01 -2.46
C ASP A 89 11.82 -8.93 -3.54
N GLU A 90 12.42 -7.75 -3.75
CA GLU A 90 13.38 -7.53 -4.86
C GLU A 90 14.72 -8.27 -4.63
N SER A 91 14.95 -8.83 -3.44
CA SER A 91 16.23 -9.45 -3.10
C SER A 91 16.01 -10.75 -2.37
N GLN A 92 16.72 -11.81 -2.81
CA GLN A 92 16.88 -13.07 -2.05
C GLN A 92 17.35 -12.84 -0.60
N ASN A 93 17.87 -11.65 -0.30
CA ASN A 93 18.34 -11.21 1.00
C ASN A 93 17.33 -10.35 1.81
N LYS A 94 16.05 -10.26 1.42
CA LYS A 94 15.02 -9.46 2.14
C LYS A 94 15.49 -8.03 2.47
N LYS A 95 16.10 -7.33 1.50
CA LYS A 95 16.64 -5.97 1.70
C LYS A 95 15.61 -4.89 1.37
N PHE A 96 14.82 -5.13 0.33
CA PHE A 96 13.83 -4.19 -0.19
C PHE A 96 12.53 -4.92 -0.49
N LEU A 97 11.44 -4.22 -0.27
CA LEU A 97 10.08 -4.64 -0.62
C LEU A 97 9.54 -3.67 -1.66
N LYS A 98 9.05 -4.22 -2.77
CA LYS A 98 8.26 -3.51 -3.76
C LYS A 98 6.79 -3.77 -3.51
N ILE A 99 6.02 -2.70 -3.51
CA ILE A 99 4.60 -2.70 -3.25
C ILE A 99 3.92 -2.05 -4.44
N LYS A 100 3.08 -2.80 -5.16
CA LYS A 100 2.15 -2.19 -6.11
C LYS A 100 0.87 -1.89 -5.38
N ALA A 101 0.45 -0.64 -5.39
CA ALA A 101 -0.73 -0.19 -4.68
C ALA A 101 -1.63 0.65 -5.59
N ARG A 102 -2.94 0.51 -5.45
CA ARG A 102 -3.93 1.32 -6.19
C ARG A 102 -4.55 2.31 -5.23
N LYS A 103 -4.84 3.52 -5.73
CA LYS A 103 -5.49 4.55 -4.94
C LYS A 103 -6.94 4.13 -4.61
N PHE A 104 -7.39 4.35 -3.38
CA PHE A 104 -8.81 4.24 -3.03
C PHE A 104 -9.60 5.32 -3.81
N GLN A 105 -10.67 4.92 -4.52
CA GLN A 105 -11.62 5.84 -5.12
C GLN A 105 -12.45 6.57 -4.07
#